data_AF-A0A1C6GBV7-F1
#
_entry.id   AF-A0A1C6GBV7-F1
#
_cell.length_a   1.000
_cell.length_b   1.000
_cell.length_c   1.000
_cell.angle_alpha   90.00
_cell.angle_beta   90.00
_cell.angle_gamma   90.00
#
_symmetry.space_group_name_H-M   'P 1'
#
loop_
_entity.id
_entity.type
_entity.pdbx_description
1 polymer ?
#
loop_
_entity_poly.entity_id
_entity_poly.type
_entity_poly.pdbx_seq_one_letter_code
_entity_poly.pdbx_strand_id
1 'polypeptide(L)'
;MGKTSSVVKDRYNSKAYDEIKIRVRKGQKEVIQSHAKNYGESLNRFIDRAICERMGERVQLSKDSSVSPQSSLMVSLPTNTLKTAQEAAEAQGEGTVQFIERAISMQIERDKVQRIINKQSKKGGE
;
A
#
# COMPACT_ATOMS: atom_id res chain seq x y z
N MET A 1 -1.05 35.95 26.07
CA MET A 1 -1.37 34.50 25.93
C MET A 1 -2.44 34.35 24.86
N GLY A 2 -2.04 33.94 23.64
CA GLY A 2 -2.85 34.05 22.41
C GLY A 2 -4.00 33.04 22.32
N LYS A 3 -5.23 33.55 22.15
CA LYS A 3 -6.46 32.76 21.98
C LYS A 3 -6.72 32.33 20.52
N THR A 4 -5.83 32.68 19.60
CA THR A 4 -6.04 32.51 18.15
C THR A 4 -5.72 31.10 17.64
N SER A 5 -4.85 30.34 18.32
CA SER A 5 -4.36 29.06 17.77
C SER A 5 -5.38 27.92 17.83
N SER A 6 -6.32 27.92 18.79
CA SER A 6 -7.40 26.91 18.86
C SER A 6 -8.45 27.18 17.78
N VAL A 7 -8.96 28.40 17.72
CA VAL A 7 -10.07 28.80 16.84
C VAL A 7 -9.75 28.58 15.35
N VAL A 8 -8.50 28.71 14.94
CA VAL A 8 -8.06 28.43 13.55
C VAL A 8 -8.01 26.92 13.27
N LYS A 9 -7.52 26.11 14.21
CA LYS A 9 -7.49 24.65 14.08
C LYS A 9 -8.90 24.06 14.05
N ASP A 10 -9.79 24.59 14.89
CA ASP A 10 -11.20 24.18 14.95
C ASP A 10 -11.93 24.50 13.63
N ARG A 11 -11.61 25.63 12.98
CA ARG A 11 -12.12 25.99 11.65
C ARG A 11 -11.61 25.09 10.52
N TYR A 12 -10.42 24.52 10.64
CA TYR A 12 -9.88 23.57 9.66
C TYR A 12 -10.49 22.18 9.87
N ASN A 13 -10.52 21.71 11.12
CA ASN A 13 -11.06 20.40 11.46
C ASN A 13 -12.52 20.25 11.05
N SER A 14 -13.35 21.26 11.32
CA SER A 14 -14.78 21.27 10.95
C SER A 14 -15.05 21.32 9.44
N LYS A 15 -14.08 21.73 8.62
CA LYS A 15 -14.22 21.74 7.15
C LYS A 15 -13.79 20.43 6.50
N ALA A 16 -12.87 19.70 7.12
CA ALA A 16 -12.24 18.53 6.53
C ALA A 16 -12.75 17.21 7.13
N TYR A 17 -13.31 17.22 8.35
CA TYR A 17 -13.68 16.03 9.08
C TYR A 17 -15.06 16.16 9.72
N ASP A 18 -15.87 15.11 9.58
CA ASP A 18 -17.07 14.92 10.36
C ASP A 18 -16.74 14.15 11.65
N GLU A 19 -17.07 14.72 12.81
CA GLU A 19 -16.82 14.08 14.12
C GLU A 19 -18.03 13.28 14.59
N ILE A 20 -17.84 11.99 14.87
CA ILE A 20 -18.88 11.11 15.42
C ILE A 20 -18.54 10.72 16.87
N LYS A 21 -19.38 11.15 17.82
CA LYS A 21 -19.26 10.75 19.23
C LYS A 21 -20.00 9.43 19.47
N ILE A 22 -19.24 8.38 19.77
CA ILE A 22 -19.79 7.05 20.06
C ILE A 22 -19.71 6.75 21.56
N ARG A 23 -20.83 6.36 22.15
CA ARG A 23 -20.89 5.86 23.53
C ARG A 23 -20.91 4.34 23.53
N VAL A 24 -19.87 3.74 24.08
CA VAL A 24 -19.77 2.29 24.29
C VAL A 24 -19.86 1.97 25.79
N ARG A 25 -20.33 0.76 26.12
CA ARG A 25 -20.37 0.29 27.51
C ARG A 25 -18.96 0.21 28.10
N LYS A 26 -18.82 0.31 29.42
CA LYS A 26 -17.53 0.13 30.11
C LYS A 26 -16.96 -1.26 29.79
N GLY A 27 -15.64 -1.34 29.58
CA GLY A 27 -14.93 -2.55 29.14
C GLY A 27 -14.94 -2.80 27.62
N GLN A 28 -15.99 -2.40 26.89
CA GLN A 28 -16.07 -2.63 25.44
C GLN A 28 -14.99 -1.88 24.65
N LYS A 29 -14.59 -0.69 25.11
CA LYS A 29 -13.50 0.08 24.47
C LYS A 29 -12.18 -0.70 24.42
N GLU A 30 -11.86 -1.43 25.48
CA GLU A 30 -10.62 -2.22 25.57
C GLU A 30 -10.67 -3.43 24.63
N VAL A 31 -11.83 -4.08 24.53
CA VAL A 31 -12.08 -5.19 23.60
C VAL A 31 -11.88 -4.72 22.15
N ILE A 32 -12.49 -3.60 21.77
CA ILE A 32 -12.37 -3.03 20.43
C ILE A 32 -10.91 -2.61 20.14
N GLN A 33 -10.23 -2.01 21.11
CA GLN A 33 -8.83 -1.61 20.97
C GLN A 33 -7.90 -2.83 20.80
N SER A 34 -8.16 -3.91 21.54
CA SER A 34 -7.37 -5.14 21.46
C SER A 34 -7.58 -5.83 20.11
N HIS A 35 -8.82 -5.86 19.63
CA HIS A 35 -9.15 -6.34 18.29
C HIS A 35 -8.39 -5.54 17.22
N ALA A 36 -8.48 -4.21 17.24
CA ALA A 36 -7.76 -3.36 16.29
C ALA A 36 -6.25 -3.59 16.30
N LYS A 37 -5.64 -3.72 17.50
CA LYS A 37 -4.21 -4.02 17.66
C LYS A 37 -3.81 -5.37 17.05
N ASN A 38 -4.63 -6.41 17.19
CA ASN A 38 -4.35 -7.72 16.61
C ASN A 38 -4.27 -7.68 15.08
N TYR A 39 -5.01 -6.75 14.45
CA TYR A 39 -4.94 -6.51 13.00
C TYR A 39 -3.90 -5.46 12.60
N GLY A 40 -3.14 -4.91 13.56
CA GLY A 40 -2.16 -3.84 13.30
C GLY A 40 -2.79 -2.50 12.91
N GLU A 41 -4.08 -2.29 13.18
CA GLU A 41 -4.81 -1.10 12.80
C GLU A 41 -5.07 -0.17 14.00
N SER A 42 -5.23 1.13 13.72
CA SER A 42 -5.69 2.07 14.74
C SER A 42 -7.18 1.84 15.05
N LEU A 43 -7.60 2.24 16.25
CA LEU A 43 -9.00 2.14 16.67
C LEU A 43 -9.94 2.84 15.68
N ASN A 44 -9.59 4.07 15.27
CA ASN A 44 -10.39 4.83 14.30
C ASN A 44 -10.45 4.11 12.95
N ARG A 45 -9.31 3.64 12.43
CA ARG A 45 -9.28 2.90 11.16
C ARG A 45 -10.13 1.64 11.21
N PHE A 46 -10.12 0.92 12.33
CA PHE A 46 -10.98 -0.24 12.53
C PHE A 46 -12.47 0.14 12.52
N ILE A 47 -12.85 1.24 13.18
CA ILE A 47 -14.23 1.74 13.19
C ILE A 47 -14.66 2.16 11.79
N ASP A 48 -13.84 2.94 11.08
CA ASP A 48 -14.13 3.40 9.72
C ASP A 48 -14.33 2.21 8.77
N ARG A 49 -13.42 1.22 8.84
CA ARG A 49 -13.52 -0.01 8.05
C ARG A 49 -14.79 -0.79 8.37
N ALA A 50 -15.12 -0.99 9.65
CA ALA A 50 -16.31 -1.73 10.05
C ALA A 50 -17.61 -1.06 9.58
N ILE A 51 -17.65 0.28 9.57
CA ILE A 51 -18.80 1.04 9.05
C ILE A 51 -18.91 0.83 7.53
N CYS A 52 -17.83 1.02 6.78
CA CYS A 52 -17.85 0.85 5.32
C CYS A 52 -18.20 -0.58 4.90
N GLU A 53 -17.57 -1.59 5.52
CA GLU A 53 -17.89 -3.01 5.31
C GLU A 53 -19.39 -3.29 5.52
N ARG A 54 -20.00 -2.70 6.57
CA ARG A 54 -21.42 -2.89 6.88
C ARG A 54 -22.35 -2.15 5.93
N MET A 55 -21.92 -1.00 5.39
CA MET A 55 -22.66 -0.24 4.39
C MET A 55 -22.62 -0.89 3.00
N GLY A 56 -21.86 -1.98 2.82
CA GLY A 56 -21.69 -2.64 1.52
C GLY A 56 -20.78 -1.87 0.56
N GLU A 57 -20.21 -0.75 1.00
CA GLU A 57 -19.17 -0.04 0.28
C GLU A 57 -17.85 -0.75 0.56
N ARG A 58 -17.37 -1.50 -0.44
CA ARG A 58 -15.95 -1.87 -0.48
C ARG A 58 -15.18 -0.57 -0.40
N VAL A 59 -14.44 -0.35 0.70
CA VAL A 59 -13.54 0.79 0.83
C VAL A 59 -12.64 0.79 -0.40
N GLN A 60 -12.94 1.67 -1.36
CA GLN A 60 -11.93 2.15 -2.27
C GLN A 60 -11.00 2.91 -1.35
N LEU A 61 -9.91 2.23 -1.02
CA LEU A 61 -8.78 2.79 -0.32
C LEU A 61 -8.26 3.93 -1.19
N SER A 62 -8.89 5.11 -1.07
CA SER A 62 -8.37 6.35 -1.61
C SER A 62 -7.00 6.49 -0.97
N LYS A 63 -6.02 6.41 -1.86
CA LYS A 63 -4.61 6.20 -1.58
C LYS A 63 -3.97 7.53 -1.19
N ASP A 64 -4.65 8.34 -0.40
CA ASP A 64 -4.18 9.66 0.10
C ASP A 64 -3.81 9.62 1.59
N SER A 65 -3.41 8.43 2.03
CA SER A 65 -2.28 8.23 2.92
C SER A 65 -1.65 6.93 2.47
N SER A 66 -0.45 7.04 1.91
CA SER A 66 0.30 6.04 1.12
C SER A 66 0.80 4.82 1.92
N VAL A 67 -0.03 4.30 2.83
CA VAL A 67 0.13 2.95 3.38
C VAL A 67 -1.13 2.17 3.01
N SER A 68 -1.15 1.75 1.75
CA SER A 68 -1.96 0.68 1.22
C SER A 68 -1.09 -0.57 1.09
N PRO A 69 -1.65 -1.75 1.36
CA PRO A 69 -1.04 -2.79 2.17
C PRO A 69 -0.30 -3.80 1.31
N GLN A 70 0.89 -3.42 0.88
CA GLN A 70 2.04 -4.32 0.79
C GLN A 70 3.24 -3.46 1.14
N SER A 71 3.57 -3.34 2.43
CA SER A 71 4.95 -3.05 2.83
C SER A 71 5.68 -4.39 2.69
N SER A 72 5.92 -4.83 1.45
CA SER A 72 7.06 -4.38 0.64
C SER A 72 8.33 -4.63 1.43
N LEU A 73 9.05 -5.69 1.04
CA LEU A 73 10.49 -5.55 0.96
C LEU A 73 10.74 -4.23 0.19
N MET A 74 11.08 -3.16 0.90
CA MET A 74 11.60 -1.95 0.26
C MET A 74 12.95 -2.35 -0.33
N VAL A 75 12.92 -2.88 -1.55
CA VAL A 75 14.11 -2.94 -2.38
C VAL A 75 14.45 -1.49 -2.66
N SER A 76 15.54 -1.00 -2.06
CA SER A 76 16.06 0.32 -2.35
C SER A 76 16.64 0.29 -3.76
N LEU A 77 15.84 0.68 -4.75
CA LEU A 77 16.29 0.84 -6.12
C LEU A 77 16.99 2.21 -6.26
N PRO A 78 18.18 2.28 -6.90
CA PRO A 78 18.83 3.55 -7.18
C PRO A 78 17.91 4.46 -7.99
N THR A 79 17.93 5.77 -7.74
CA THR A 79 17.06 6.76 -8.43
C THR A 79 17.15 6.66 -9.95
N ASN A 80 18.34 6.37 -10.48
CA ASN A 80 18.55 6.20 -11.92
C ASN A 80 17.76 5.01 -12.49
N THR A 81 17.60 3.92 -11.73
CA THR A 81 16.87 2.73 -12.18
C THR A 81 15.35 2.93 -12.19
N LEU A 82 14.83 3.72 -11.26
CA LEU A 82 13.41 4.10 -11.27
C LEU A 82 13.09 5.00 -12.45
N LYS A 83 13.99 5.95 -12.74
CA LYS A 83 13.84 6.82 -13.91
C LYS A 83 13.84 6.04 -15.22
N THR A 84 14.75 5.07 -15.39
CA THR A 84 14.78 4.24 -16.60
C THR A 84 13.57 3.32 -16.69
N ALA A 85 13.10 2.78 -15.56
CA ALA A 85 11.87 1.97 -15.54
C ALA A 85 10.64 2.81 -15.89
N GLN A 86 10.58 4.06 -15.44
CA GLN A 86 9.51 4.98 -15.79
C GLN A 86 9.51 5.30 -17.29
N GLU A 87 10.64 5.68 -17.86
CA GLU A 87 10.77 6.01 -19.29
C GLU A 87 10.38 4.81 -20.18
N ALA A 88 10.82 3.60 -19.83
CA ALA A 88 10.47 2.40 -20.57
C ALA A 88 8.99 2.01 -20.41
N ALA A 89 8.40 2.26 -19.24
CA ALA A 89 6.97 2.06 -19.02
C ALA A 89 6.12 3.05 -19.85
N GLU A 90 6.52 4.32 -19.89
CA GLU A 90 5.88 5.36 -20.71
C GLU A 90 5.96 5.02 -22.20
N ALA A 91 7.10 4.52 -22.69
CA ALA A 91 7.27 4.06 -24.07
C ALA A 91 6.34 2.89 -24.45
N GLN A 92 5.93 2.08 -23.47
CA GLN A 92 5.00 0.97 -23.66
C GLN A 92 3.54 1.33 -23.33
N GLY A 93 3.28 2.55 -22.82
CA GLY A 93 1.96 2.95 -22.35
C GLY A 93 1.49 2.19 -21.10
N GLU A 94 2.41 1.62 -20.33
CA GLU A 94 2.14 0.82 -19.13
C GLU A 94 2.50 1.60 -17.85
N GLY A 95 1.94 1.21 -16.70
CA GLY A 95 2.31 1.79 -15.42
C GLY A 95 3.69 1.29 -14.94
N THR A 96 4.52 2.14 -14.33
CA THR A 96 5.90 1.81 -13.91
C THR A 96 6.00 0.55 -13.05
N VAL A 97 5.05 0.33 -12.13
CA VAL A 97 5.02 -0.87 -11.28
C VAL A 97 4.73 -2.13 -12.11
N GLN A 98 3.76 -2.07 -13.03
CA GLN A 98 3.44 -3.20 -13.91
C GLN A 98 4.59 -3.54 -14.86
N PHE A 99 5.27 -2.51 -15.37
CA PHE A 99 6.47 -2.68 -16.19
C PHE A 99 7.59 -3.42 -15.44
N ILE A 100 7.85 -3.04 -14.18
CA ILE A 100 8.88 -3.70 -13.35
C ILE A 100 8.53 -5.18 -13.11
N GLU A 101 7.28 -5.48 -12.75
CA GLU A 101 6.82 -6.87 -12.53
C GLU A 101 6.97 -7.73 -13.79
N ARG A 102 6.58 -7.17 -14.95
CA ARG A 102 6.71 -7.83 -16.25
C ARG A 102 8.18 -8.02 -16.62
N ALA A 103 9.01 -7.01 -16.46
CA ALA A 103 10.44 -7.07 -16.80
C ALA A 103 11.17 -8.15 -15.99
N ILE A 104 10.86 -8.28 -14.69
CA ILE A 104 11.41 -9.33 -13.83
C ILE A 104 10.96 -10.72 -14.31
N SER A 105 9.66 -10.89 -14.59
CA SER A 105 9.11 -12.17 -15.07
C SER A 105 9.76 -12.61 -16.38
N MET A 106 9.90 -11.68 -17.33
CA MET A 106 10.58 -11.93 -18.60
C MET A 106 12.06 -12.29 -18.41
N GLN A 107 12.76 -11.62 -17.48
CA GLN A 107 14.17 -11.92 -17.21
C GLN A 107 14.32 -13.33 -16.61
N ILE A 108 13.43 -13.72 -15.69
CA ILE A 108 13.42 -15.07 -15.11
C ILE A 108 13.22 -16.13 -16.19
N GLU A 109 12.31 -15.89 -17.14
CA GLU A 109 12.08 -16.81 -18.26
C GLU A 109 13.29 -16.91 -19.19
N ARG A 110 13.89 -15.79 -19.56
CA ARG A 110 15.14 -15.79 -20.37
C ARG A 110 16.25 -16.56 -19.68
N ASP A 111 16.47 -16.33 -18.39
CA ASP A 111 17.51 -17.01 -17.61
C ASP A 111 17.24 -18.52 -17.52
N LYS A 112 15.98 -18.94 -17.37
CA LYS A 112 15.58 -20.36 -17.42
C LYS A 112 15.93 -20.99 -18.76
N VAL A 113 15.55 -20.34 -19.87
CA VAL A 113 15.85 -20.81 -21.23
C VAL A 113 17.36 -20.92 -21.44
N GLN A 114 18.13 -19.90 -21.03
CA GLN A 114 19.57 -19.90 -21.17
C GLN A 114 20.24 -21.02 -20.36
N ARG A 115 19.74 -21.30 -19.14
CA ARG A 115 20.22 -22.43 -18.33
C ARG A 115 19.94 -23.77 -18.99
N ILE A 116 18.79 -23.93 -19.63
CA ILE A 116 18.46 -25.18 -20.34
C ILE A 116 19.39 -25.38 -21.53
N ILE A 117 19.58 -24.34 -22.36
CA ILE A 117 20.48 -24.38 -23.51
C ILE A 117 21.90 -24.76 -23.08
N ASN A 118 22.43 -24.10 -22.03
CA ASN A 118 23.77 -24.38 -21.54
C ASN A 118 23.92 -25.76 -20.87
N LYS A 119 22.82 -26.34 -20.36
CA LYS A 119 22.80 -27.71 -19.84
C LYS A 119 22.78 -28.75 -20.96
N GLN A 120 22.10 -28.45 -22.07
CA GLN A 120 22.06 -29.33 -23.26
C GLN A 120 23.41 -29.34 -23.99
N SER A 121 24.09 -28.18 -24.10
CA SER A 121 25.41 -28.11 -24.74
C SER A 121 26.50 -28.88 -23.98
N LYS A 122 26.41 -29.01 -22.65
CA LYS A 122 27.34 -29.82 -21.84
C LYS A 122 27.06 -31.33 -21.86
N LYS A 123 25.88 -31.78 -22.30
CA LYS A 123 25.51 -33.21 -22.37
C LYS A 123 25.83 -33.88 -23.70
N GLY A 124 26.21 -33.12 -24.73
CA GLY A 124 26.56 -33.64 -26.05
C GLY A 124 28.07 -33.78 -26.30
N GLY A 125 28.88 -33.76 -25.23
CA GLY A 125 30.35 -33.77 -25.31
C GLY A 125 31.03 -34.88 -24.52
N GLU A 126 30.33 -35.98 -24.22
CA GLU A 126 30.90 -37.24 -23.72
C GLU A 126 30.64 -38.37 -24.72
#